data_AF-A0A0G2IW42-F1
#
_entry.id   AF-A0A0G2IW42-F1
#
_cell.length_a   1.000
_cell.length_b   1.000
_cell.length_c   1.000
_cell.angle_alpha   90.00
_cell.angle_beta   90.00
_cell.angle_gamma   90.00
#
_symmetry.space_group_name_H-M   'P 1'
#
loop_
_entity.id
_entity.type
_entity.pdbx_description
1 polymer ?
#
loop_
_entity_poly.entity_id
_entity_poly.type
_entity_poly.pdbx_seq_one_letter_code
_entity_poly.pdbx_strand_id
1 'polypeptide(L)' 'MRGHQKERILLLSYLSTEERIPAKHPLRQDTVLAYEALKRLDKTLDELYACSGRPSIPSE' A
#
# COMPACT_ATOMS: atom_id res chain seq x y z
N MET A 1 -25.62 5.81 -29.97
CA MET A 1 -26.11 5.33 -28.66
C MET A 1 -24.99 4.52 -28.02
N ARG A 2 -24.53 4.90 -26.83
CA ARG A 2 -23.33 4.32 -26.20
C ARG A 2 -23.68 2.91 -25.70
N GLY A 3 -22.90 1.91 -26.12
CA GLY A 3 -23.16 0.49 -25.84
C GLY A 3 -23.21 0.18 -24.35
N HIS A 4 -24.00 -0.84 -23.99
CA HIS A 4 -24.24 -1.29 -22.62
C HIS A 4 -22.96 -1.30 -21.79
N GLN A 5 -22.93 -0.45 -20.76
CA GLN A 5 -21.84 -0.38 -19.81
C GLN A 5 -21.95 -1.60 -18.90
N LYS A 6 -21.08 -2.60 -19.09
CA LYS A 6 -20.99 -3.74 -18.17
C LYS A 6 -20.67 -3.22 -16.77
N GLU A 7 -21.48 -3.60 -15.79
CA GLU A 7 -21.21 -3.33 -14.38
C GLU A 7 -19.83 -3.91 -14.03
N ARG A 8 -18.90 -3.06 -13.63
CA ARG A 8 -17.64 -3.53 -13.06
C ARG A 8 -17.95 -4.02 -11.66
N ILE A 9 -17.87 -5.33 -11.45
CA ILE A 9 -17.87 -5.89 -10.10
C ILE A 9 -16.56 -5.47 -9.44
N LEU A 10 -16.63 -4.63 -8.41
CA LEU A 10 -15.48 -4.30 -7.57
C LEU A 10 -15.18 -5.51 -6.68
N LEU A 11 -14.20 -6.32 -7.09
CA LEU A 11 -13.65 -7.37 -6.23
C LEU A 11 -12.50 -6.79 -5.40
N LEU A 12 -12.85 -6.03 -4.36
CA LEU A 12 -11.89 -5.60 -3.35
C LEU A 12 -11.69 -6.73 -2.33
N SER A 13 -10.49 -7.30 -2.29
CA SER A 13 -10.11 -8.23 -1.23
C SER A 13 -9.30 -7.51 -0.17
N TYR A 14 -9.88 -7.34 1.02
CA TYR A 14 -9.17 -6.89 2.22
C TYR A 14 -8.52 -8.09 2.91
N LEU A 15 -7.37 -8.52 2.39
CA LEU A 15 -6.54 -9.52 3.07
C LEU A 15 -5.16 -8.93 3.21
N SER A 16 -4.60 -9.01 4.42
CA SER A 16 -3.21 -8.63 4.64
C SER A 16 -2.28 -9.53 3.84
N THR A 17 -1.08 -9.04 3.52
CA THR A 17 -0.06 -9.84 2.85
C THR A 17 0.31 -11.06 3.70
N GLU A 18 0.25 -10.90 5.02
CA GLU A 18 0.52 -11.94 6.02
C GLU A 18 -0.50 -13.08 5.98
N GLU A 19 -1.77 -12.77 5.71
CA GLU A 19 -2.82 -13.78 5.54
C GLU A 19 -2.67 -14.55 4.23
N ARG A 20 -2.03 -13.96 3.22
CA ARG A 20 -1.84 -14.58 1.89
C ARG A 20 -0.57 -15.40 1.79
N ILE A 21 0.50 -14.99 2.46
CA ILE A 21 1.82 -15.61 2.33
C ILE A 21 2.08 -16.52 3.53
N PRO A 22 2.22 -17.85 3.36
CA PRO A 22 2.52 -18.77 4.46
C PRO A 22 3.77 -18.36 5.24
N ALA A 23 3.79 -18.64 6.55
CA ALA A 23 4.87 -18.23 7.45
C ALA A 23 6.27 -18.76 7.04
N LYS A 24 6.33 -19.94 6.42
CA LYS A 24 7.58 -20.57 5.96
C LYS A 24 7.91 -20.29 4.48
N HIS A 25 7.19 -19.38 3.84
CA HIS A 25 7.40 -19.08 2.43
C HIS A 25 8.68 -18.25 2.24
N PRO A 26 9.55 -18.58 1.26
CA PRO A 26 10.81 -17.86 1.05
C PRO A 26 10.64 -16.36 0.80
N LEU A 27 9.56 -15.95 0.12
CA LEU A 27 9.23 -14.51 -0.07
C LEU A 27 9.17 -13.70 1.25
N ARG A 28 8.88 -14.33 2.39
CA ARG A 28 8.92 -13.62 3.68
C ARG A 28 10.34 -13.24 4.09
N GLN A 29 11.35 -13.97 3.65
CA GLN A 29 12.75 -13.62 3.88
C GLN A 29 13.14 -12.37 3.08
N ASP A 30 12.69 -12.28 1.82
CA ASP A 30 12.94 -11.11 0.97
C ASP A 30 12.27 -9.85 1.53
N THR A 31 11.08 -9.97 2.15
CA THR A 31 10.43 -8.82 2.80
C THR A 31 11.23 -8.27 3.98
N VAL A 32 12.03 -9.09 4.69
CA VAL A 32 12.88 -8.60 5.78
C VAL A 32 13.92 -7.61 5.25
N LEU A 33 14.54 -7.92 4.10
CA LEU A 33 15.52 -7.03 3.47
C LEU A 33 14.88 -5.70 3.04
N ALA A 34 13.66 -5.74 2.50
CA ALA A 34 12.91 -4.54 2.16
C ALA A 34 12.59 -3.68 3.40
N TYR A 35 12.14 -4.31 4.49
CA TYR A 35 11.87 -3.62 5.76
C TYR A 35 13.14 -2.98 6.34
N GLU A 36 14.27 -3.66 6.29
CA GLU A 36 15.55 -3.08 6.74
C GLU A 36 15.97 -1.88 5.89
N ALA A 37 15.83 -1.97 4.57
CA ALA A 37 16.12 -0.86 3.66
C ALA A 37 15.23 0.35 3.96
N LEU A 38 13.91 0.13 4.12
CA LEU A 38 12.96 1.18 4.47
C LEU A 38 13.27 1.79 5.83
N LYS A 39 13.61 0.98 6.83
CA LYS A 39 13.99 1.47 8.17
C LYS A 39 15.23 2.36 8.14
N ARG A 40 16.18 2.11 7.23
CA ARG A 40 17.34 3.00 7.03
C ARG A 40 16.97 4.34 6.41
N LEU A 41 15.87 4.39 5.66
CA LEU A 41 15.36 5.60 5.02
C LEU A 41 14.44 6.43 5.92
N ASP A 42 13.99 5.88 7.05
CA ASP A 42 12.97 6.46 7.95
C ASP A 42 13.26 7.94 8.27
N LYS A 43 14.45 8.23 8.81
CA LYS A 43 14.87 9.61 9.13
C LYS A 43 14.89 10.53 7.90
N THR A 44 15.36 10.02 6.76
CA THR A 44 15.41 10.81 5.52
C THR A 44 14.00 11.14 5.04
N LEU A 45 13.07 10.20 5.16
CA LEU A 45 11.68 10.40 4.78
C LEU A 45 10.99 11.38 5.75
N ASP A 46 11.26 11.29 7.05
CA ASP A 46 10.75 12.22 8.07
C ASP A 46 11.19 13.67 7.80
N GLU A 47 12.42 13.87 7.30
CA GLU A 47 12.91 15.19 6.94
C GLU A 47 12.28 15.72 5.64
N LEU A 48 11.92 14.83 4.71
CA LEU A 48 11.38 15.19 3.39
C LEU A 48 9.86 15.42 3.40
N TYR A 49 9.12 14.73 4.27
CA TYR A 49 7.67 14.74 4.29
C TYR A 49 7.11 15.50 5.50
N ALA A 50 6.05 16.27 5.27
CA ALA A 50 5.33 16.93 6.35
C ALA A 50 4.64 15.88 7.25
N CYS A 51 4.68 16.09 8.57
CA CYS A 51 4.02 15.20 9.54
C CYS A 51 2.49 15.14 9.34
N SER A 52 1.90 16.21 8.79
CA SER A 52 0.51 16.25 8.39
C SER A 52 0.39 16.12 6.88
N GLY A 53 -0.60 15.36 6.42
CA GLY A 53 -0.96 15.32 5.00
C GLY A 53 -1.36 16.71 4.49
N ARG A 54 -1.48 16.83 3.16
CA ARG A 54 -2.04 18.04 2.55
C ARG A 54 -3.44 18.24 3.14
N PRO A 55 -3.79 19.43 3.65
CA PRO A 55 -5.16 19.70 4.10
C PRO A 55 -6.11 19.27 2.97
N SER A 56 -7.10 18.44 3.33
CA SER A 56 -8.03 17.83 2.38
C SER A 56 -8.60 18.91 1.46
N ILE A 57 -8.70 18.57 0.17
CA ILE A 57 -9.28 19.45 -0.86
C ILE A 57 -10.61 20.01 -0.34
N PRO A 58 -10.90 21.32 -0.57
CA PRO A 58 -12.13 21.95 -0.10
C PRO A 58 -13.35 21.15 -0.50
N SER A 59 -14.41 21.20 0.32
CA SER A 59 -15.71 20.66 -0.06
C SER A 59 -16.25 21.38 -1.30
N GLU A 60 -16.53 20.62 -2.35
CA GLU A 60 -17.32 21.01 -3.53
C GLU A 60 -18.63 20.22 -3.55
#